data_AF-A0A936BIK7-F1
#
_entry.id   AF-A0A936BIK7-F1
#
_cell.length_a   1.000
_cell.length_b   1.000
_cell.length_c   1.000
_cell.angle_alpha   90.00
_cell.angle_beta   90.00
_cell.angle_gamma   90.00
#
_symmetry.space_group_name_H-M   'P 1'
#
loop_
_entity.id
_entity.type
_entity.pdbx_description
1 polymer ?
#
loop_
_entity_poly.entity_id
_entity_poly.type
_entity_poly.pdbx_seq_one_letter_code
_entity_poly.pdbx_strand_id
1 'polypeptide(L)'
;MTIIEKNLKEIDEYLYFITKEVNSINDENLDIKLKNVNSFIKQIDRKKTEIKNSATNDYYLAVCDKIHNEVKQITAKFDNIIEAKKENLKSISEELSKTVNKKKLINYQR
;
A
#
# COMPACT_ATOMS: atom_id res chain seq x y z
N MET A 1 14.77 17.25 -21.22
CA MET A 1 14.29 16.65 -19.97
C MET A 1 15.34 16.91 -18.90
N THR A 2 15.01 17.64 -17.85
CA THR A 2 15.94 17.98 -16.77
C THR A 2 16.20 16.74 -15.89
N ILE A 3 17.29 16.76 -15.10
CA ILE A 3 17.59 15.68 -14.13
C ILE A 3 16.43 15.52 -13.14
N ILE A 4 15.77 16.62 -12.77
CA ILE A 4 14.65 16.60 -11.84
C ILE A 4 13.41 15.99 -12.49
N GLU A 5 13.07 16.38 -13.73
CA GLU A 5 11.96 15.76 -14.48
C GLU A 5 12.14 14.25 -14.64
N LYS A 6 13.39 13.81 -14.90
CA LYS A 6 13.72 12.39 -14.97
C LYS A 6 13.50 11.70 -13.61
N ASN A 7 14.02 12.27 -12.54
CA ASN A 7 13.89 11.69 -11.20
C ASN A 7 12.43 11.66 -10.71
N LEU A 8 11.61 12.64 -11.07
CA LEU A 8 10.17 12.65 -10.80
C LEU A 8 9.44 11.52 -11.52
N LYS A 9 9.76 11.31 -12.81
CA LYS A 9 9.19 10.21 -13.58
C LYS A 9 9.56 8.85 -12.98
N GLU A 10 10.81 8.68 -12.54
CA GLU A 10 11.25 7.47 -11.86
C GLU A 10 10.53 7.25 -10.52
N ILE A 11 10.26 8.31 -9.75
CA ILE A 11 9.45 8.22 -8.52
C ILE A 11 8.02 7.75 -8.84
N ASP A 12 7.38 8.32 -9.85
CA ASP A 12 6.02 7.93 -10.28
C ASP A 12 5.97 6.45 -10.70
N GLU A 13 6.98 5.99 -11.44
CA GLU A 13 7.13 4.56 -11.80
C GLU A 13 7.27 3.67 -10.55
N TYR A 14 8.08 4.07 -9.56
CA TYR A 14 8.21 3.31 -8.31
C TYR A 14 6.92 3.27 -7.51
N LEU A 15 6.15 4.36 -7.46
CA LEU A 15 4.85 4.41 -6.78
C LEU A 15 3.82 3.50 -7.47
N TYR A 16 3.83 3.47 -8.80
CA TYR A 16 3.04 2.52 -9.57
C TYR A 16 3.41 1.06 -9.23
N PHE A 17 4.70 0.74 -9.16
CA PHE A 17 5.16 -0.59 -8.79
C PHE A 17 4.79 -0.96 -7.35
N ILE A 18 4.91 -0.05 -6.39
CA ILE A 18 4.45 -0.26 -5.01
C ILE A 18 2.97 -0.62 -4.99
N THR A 19 2.13 0.16 -5.68
CA THR A 19 0.68 -0.08 -5.75
C THR A 19 0.39 -1.46 -6.32
N LYS A 20 1.09 -1.85 -7.40
CA LYS A 20 0.93 -3.17 -8.02
C LYS A 20 1.34 -4.30 -7.08
N GLU A 21 2.48 -4.17 -6.40
CA GLU A 21 2.95 -5.18 -5.46
C GLU A 21 1.96 -5.37 -4.31
N VAL A 22 1.49 -4.28 -3.70
CA VAL A 22 0.52 -4.29 -2.60
C VAL A 22 -0.79 -4.96 -2.98
N ASN A 23 -1.33 -4.63 -4.16
CA ASN A 23 -2.57 -5.24 -4.66
C ASN A 23 -2.44 -6.75 -4.96
N SER A 24 -1.21 -7.26 -5.08
CA SER A 24 -0.92 -8.66 -5.37
C SER A 24 -0.51 -9.49 -4.13
N ILE A 25 -0.54 -8.90 -2.94
CA ILE A 25 -0.15 -9.58 -1.69
C ILE A 25 -1.14 -10.70 -1.37
N ASN A 26 -0.59 -11.88 -1.09
CA ASN A 26 -1.27 -13.03 -0.52
C ASN A 26 -0.34 -13.73 0.50
N ASP A 27 -0.86 -14.75 1.18
CA ASP A 27 -0.14 -15.43 2.27
C ASP A 27 1.15 -16.12 1.79
N GLU A 28 1.22 -16.54 0.52
CA GLU A 28 2.37 -17.23 -0.05
C GLU A 28 3.50 -16.27 -0.47
N ASN A 29 3.17 -15.02 -0.79
CA ASN A 29 4.11 -14.07 -1.38
C ASN A 29 4.40 -12.84 -0.51
N LEU A 30 3.79 -12.74 0.67
CA LEU A 30 3.86 -11.58 1.57
C LEU A 30 5.29 -11.07 1.77
N ASP A 31 6.21 -11.93 2.18
CA ASP A 31 7.59 -11.52 2.51
C ASP A 31 8.35 -10.94 1.31
N ILE A 32 8.14 -11.53 0.14
CA ILE A 32 8.77 -11.08 -1.11
C ILE A 32 8.18 -9.75 -1.54
N LYS A 33 6.84 -9.62 -1.50
CA LYS A 33 6.14 -8.39 -1.85
C LYS A 33 6.52 -7.23 -0.92
N LEU A 34 6.63 -7.48 0.38
CA LEU A 34 7.08 -6.48 1.35
C LEU A 34 8.54 -6.07 1.12
N LYS A 35 9.43 -7.02 0.78
CA LYS A 35 10.81 -6.69 0.37
C LYS A 35 10.83 -5.79 -0.87
N ASN A 36 10.01 -6.09 -1.87
CA ASN A 36 9.93 -5.29 -3.10
C ASN A 36 9.42 -3.87 -2.82
N VAL A 37 8.34 -3.74 -2.05
CA VAL A 37 7.81 -2.43 -1.62
C VAL A 37 8.88 -1.63 -0.88
N ASN A 38 9.57 -2.24 0.09
CA ASN A 38 10.65 -1.57 0.83
C ASN A 38 11.82 -1.17 -0.07
N SER A 39 12.13 -1.96 -1.10
CA SER A 39 13.14 -1.61 -2.10
C SER A 39 12.74 -0.35 -2.89
N PHE A 40 11.50 -0.29 -3.37
CA PHE A 40 10.99 0.87 -4.10
C PHE A 40 10.93 2.14 -3.23
N ILE A 41 10.54 2.02 -1.95
CA ILE A 41 10.57 3.15 -1.00
C ILE A 41 12.00 3.70 -0.88
N LYS A 42 13.01 2.84 -0.72
CA LYS A 42 14.42 3.27 -0.66
C LYS A 42 14.87 3.96 -1.95
N GLN A 43 14.37 3.53 -3.11
CA GLN A 43 14.69 4.20 -4.38
C GLN A 43 14.06 5.59 -4.45
N ILE A 44 12.81 5.74 -3.99
CA ILE A 44 12.13 7.04 -3.88
C ILE A 44 12.92 7.99 -2.97
N ASP A 45 13.41 7.53 -1.81
CA ASP A 45 14.18 8.37 -0.90
C ASP A 45 15.51 8.84 -1.50
N ARG A 46 16.21 7.96 -2.25
CA ARG A 46 17.40 8.34 -3.02
C ARG A 46 17.08 9.43 -4.04
N LYS A 47 16.02 9.26 -4.82
CA LYS A 47 15.60 10.21 -5.84
C LYS A 47 15.19 11.56 -5.24
N LYS A 48 14.48 11.55 -4.10
CA LYS A 48 14.18 12.77 -3.34
C LYS A 48 15.43 13.51 -2.90
N THR A 49 16.46 12.78 -2.47
CA THR A 49 17.75 13.36 -2.07
C THR A 49 18.48 13.98 -3.27
N GLU A 50 18.50 13.28 -4.41
CA GLU A 50 19.08 13.80 -5.66
C GLU A 50 18.36 15.08 -6.13
N ILE A 51 17.02 15.13 -6.05
CA ILE A 51 16.24 16.32 -6.39
C ILE A 51 16.53 17.47 -5.43
N LYS A 52 16.57 17.20 -4.12
CA LYS A 52 16.88 18.21 -3.10
C LYS A 52 18.24 18.89 -3.35
N ASN A 53 19.22 18.11 -3.79
CA ASN A 53 20.57 18.61 -4.06
C ASN A 53 20.69 19.36 -5.40
N SER A 54 19.70 19.24 -6.29
CA SER A 54 19.75 19.79 -7.66
C SER A 54 18.72 20.88 -7.95
N ALA A 55 17.77 21.14 -7.05
CA ALA A 55 16.69 22.09 -7.27
C ALA A 55 16.95 23.47 -6.66
N THR A 56 16.59 24.54 -7.39
CA THR A 56 16.33 25.87 -6.82
C THR A 56 15.02 25.84 -6.02
N ASN A 57 14.98 26.63 -4.93
CA ASN A 57 14.03 26.48 -3.80
C ASN A 57 12.54 26.33 -4.19
N ASP A 58 12.07 27.09 -5.18
CA ASP A 58 10.64 27.11 -5.55
C ASP A 58 10.19 25.85 -6.31
N TYR A 59 11.07 25.26 -7.11
CA TYR A 59 10.75 24.02 -7.84
C TYR A 59 10.78 22.80 -6.91
N TYR A 60 11.63 22.82 -5.88
CA TYR A 60 11.67 21.79 -4.84
C TYR A 60 10.35 21.71 -4.05
N LEU A 61 9.77 22.86 -3.70
CA LEU A 61 8.50 22.93 -2.96
C LEU A 61 7.35 22.31 -3.74
N ALA A 62 7.21 22.64 -5.03
CA ALA A 62 6.16 22.05 -5.88
C ALA A 62 6.30 20.52 -6.02
N VAL A 63 7.54 20.02 -6.05
CA VAL A 63 7.83 18.58 -6.07
C VAL A 63 7.48 17.91 -4.74
N CYS A 64 7.82 18.53 -3.62
CA CYS A 64 7.45 18.05 -2.29
C CYS A 64 5.93 17.91 -2.15
N ASP A 65 5.16 18.87 -2.63
CA ASP A 65 3.69 18.83 -2.59
C ASP A 65 3.13 17.68 -3.43
N LYS A 66 3.70 17.44 -4.62
CA LYS A 66 3.28 16.34 -5.49
C LYS A 66 3.55 14.97 -4.85
N ILE A 67 4.75 14.77 -4.33
CA ILE A 67 5.14 13.54 -3.62
C ILE A 67 4.28 13.35 -2.37
N HIS A 68 4.00 14.42 -1.62
CA HIS A 68 3.16 14.36 -0.43
C HIS A 68 1.73 13.92 -0.77
N ASN A 69 1.16 14.44 -1.86
CA ASN A 69 -0.16 14.02 -2.34
C ASN A 69 -0.19 12.55 -2.77
N GLU A 70 0.84 12.07 -3.47
CA GLU A 70 0.93 10.67 -3.89
C GLU A 70 1.07 9.72 -2.68
N VAL A 71 1.89 10.07 -1.69
CA VAL A 71 1.99 9.32 -0.42
C VAL A 71 0.63 9.27 0.29
N LYS A 72 -0.07 10.40 0.37
CA LYS A 72 -1.40 10.46 0.99
C LYS A 72 -2.41 9.55 0.29
N GLN A 73 -2.37 9.46 -1.03
CA GLN A 73 -3.22 8.53 -1.80
C GLN A 73 -2.86 7.07 -1.53
N ILE A 74 -1.57 6.74 -1.41
CA ILE A 74 -1.13 5.39 -1.07
C ILE A 74 -1.60 5.00 0.33
N THR A 75 -1.42 5.88 1.33
CA THR A 75 -1.90 5.66 2.70
C THR A 75 -3.40 5.40 2.73
N ALA A 76 -4.19 6.23 2.05
CA ALA A 76 -5.64 6.04 1.98
C ALA A 76 -6.03 4.70 1.34
N LYS A 77 -5.29 4.22 0.32
CA LYS A 77 -5.52 2.90 -0.28
C LYS A 77 -5.21 1.77 0.71
N PHE A 78 -4.11 1.87 1.46
CA PHE A 78 -3.78 0.89 2.49
C PHE A 78 -4.85 0.83 3.59
N ASP A 79 -5.30 1.99 4.08
CA ASP A 79 -6.35 2.05 5.10
C ASP A 79 -7.65 1.40 4.61
N ASN A 80 -8.06 1.66 3.36
CA ASN A 80 -9.23 1.02 2.76
C ASN A 80 -9.08 -0.51 2.63
N ILE A 81 -7.89 -1.00 2.24
CA ILE A 81 -7.62 -2.44 2.16
C ILE A 81 -7.71 -3.08 3.55
N ILE A 82 -7.15 -2.42 4.57
CA ILE A 82 -7.19 -2.90 5.96
C ILE A 82 -8.63 -3.00 6.45
N GLU A 83 -9.44 -1.96 6.24
CA GLU A 83 -10.85 -1.96 6.63
C GLU A 83 -11.65 -3.06 5.91
N ALA A 84 -11.49 -3.20 4.59
CA ALA A 84 -12.15 -4.26 3.84
C ALA A 84 -11.77 -5.68 4.32
N LYS A 85 -10.51 -5.89 4.72
CA LYS A 85 -10.06 -7.17 5.29
C LYS A 85 -10.66 -7.41 6.68
N LYS A 86 -10.78 -6.39 7.52
CA LYS A 86 -11.47 -6.50 8.83
C LYS A 86 -12.94 -6.86 8.67
N GLU A 87 -13.64 -6.23 7.73
CA GLU A 87 -15.05 -6.53 7.45
C GLU A 87 -15.22 -7.97 6.97
N ASN A 88 -14.36 -8.45 6.07
CA ASN A 88 -14.38 -9.84 5.62
C ASN A 88 -14.16 -10.83 6.77
N LEU A 89 -13.18 -10.57 7.65
CA LEU A 89 -12.94 -11.41 8.83
C LEU A 89 -14.15 -11.44 9.78
N LYS A 90 -14.81 -10.28 9.97
CA LYS A 90 -16.04 -10.20 10.76
C LYS A 90 -17.16 -11.02 10.15
N SER A 91 -17.39 -10.91 8.84
CA SER A 91 -18.39 -11.69 8.11
C SER A 91 -18.14 -13.19 8.24
N ILE A 92 -16.89 -13.63 8.06
CA ILE A 92 -16.51 -15.05 8.23
C ILE A 92 -16.79 -15.51 9.67
N SER A 93 -16.42 -14.71 10.67
CA SER A 93 -16.67 -15.01 12.09
C SER A 93 -18.16 -15.14 12.42
N GLU A 94 -19.01 -14.28 11.85
CA GLU A 94 -20.46 -14.33 12.01
C GLU A 94 -21.06 -15.60 11.36
N GLU A 95 -20.62 -15.97 10.17
CA GLU A 95 -21.03 -17.20 9.49
C GLU A 95 -20.57 -18.45 10.24
N LEU A 96 -19.33 -18.46 10.75
CA LEU A 96 -18.82 -19.54 11.58
C LEU A 96 -19.66 -19.70 12.84
N SER A 97 -19.99 -18.59 13.51
CA SER A 97 -20.81 -18.58 14.72
C SER A 97 -22.21 -19.13 14.46
N LYS A 98 -22.85 -18.71 13.36
CA LYS A 98 -24.16 -19.25 12.93
C LYS A 98 -24.09 -20.77 12.69
N THR A 99 -23.05 -21.23 11.99
CA THR A 99 -22.85 -22.64 11.66
C THR A 99 -22.59 -23.49 12.90
N VAL A 100 -21.74 -23.02 13.83
CA VAL A 100 -21.46 -23.68 15.11
C VAL A 100 -22.71 -23.77 15.97
N ASN A 101 -23.50 -22.70 16.07
CA ASN A 101 -24.74 -22.69 16.84
C ASN A 101 -25.79 -23.63 16.24
N LYS A 102 -25.91 -23.68 14.91
CA LYS A 102 -26.78 -24.64 14.21
C LYS A 102 -26.39 -26.09 14.50
N LYS A 103 -25.09 -26.42 14.49
CA LYS A 103 -24.60 -27.76 14.85
C LYS A 103 -24.89 -28.12 16.32
N LYS A 104 -24.73 -27.17 17.25
CA LYS A 104 -25.06 -27.38 18.68
C LYS A 104 -26.55 -27.67 18.90
N LEU A 105 -27.44 -26.92 18.24
CA LEU A 105 -28.89 -27.12 18.31
C LEU A 105 -29.32 -28.51 17.82
N ILE A 106 -28.76 -28.98 16.69
CA ILE A 106 -29.07 -30.31 16.14
C ILE A 106 -28.62 -31.42 17.09
N ASN A 107 -27.48 -31.26 17.78
CA ASN A 107 -26.99 -32.24 18.76
C ASN A 107 -27.77 -32.26 20.08
N TYR A 108 -28.41 -31.15 20.46
CA TYR A 108 -29.26 -31.08 21.67
C TYR A 108 -30.67 -31.67 21.47
N GLN A 109 -31.09 -31.87 20.22
CA GLN A 109 -32.39 -32.45 19.85
C GLN A 109 -32.34 -33.97 19.58
N ARG A 110 -31.17 -34.59 19.75
CA ARG A 110 -30.96 -36.04 19.68
C ARG A 110 -30.81 -36.62 21.08
#